data_AF-A0A9P9X5B6-F1
#
_entry.id   AF-A0A9P9X5B6-F1
#
_cell.length_a   1.000
_cell.length_b   1.000
_cell.length_c   1.000
_cell.angle_alpha   90.00
_cell.angle_beta   90.00
_cell.angle_gamma   90.00
#
_symmetry.space_group_name_H-M   'P 1'
#
loop_
_entity.id
_entity.type
_entity.pdbx_description
1 polymer ?
#
loop_
_entity_poly.entity_id
_entity_poly.type
_entity_poly.pdbx_seq_one_letter_code
_entity_poly.pdbx_strand_id
1 'polypeptide(L)'
;PPPPSLSDPAHKYPWSGIKGQIFTILATLLQPPPGHSTPGNPDVQTQMVNHNGIVPLLNCCAYDDHNPFAKERVTICLKWLLDGCEAANNFFRELVNLAPAPNLRPPPGGTTVSTIRVDGIQGEVKVQVRSNSAPAGDGEEGGGGKQHVHDPYGLAEGAAKMNLRSNHSSEPFSEDDFM
;
A
#
# COMPACT_ATOMS: atom_id res chain seq x y z
N PRO A 1 -45.07 13.12 17.31
CA PRO A 1 -43.92 12.54 18.05
C PRO A 1 -42.75 13.54 18.12
N PRO A 2 -42.12 13.74 19.30
CA PRO A 2 -40.87 14.51 19.35
C PRO A 2 -39.78 13.77 18.57
N PRO A 3 -38.82 14.49 17.94
CA PRO A 3 -37.69 13.85 17.30
C PRO A 3 -36.90 13.04 18.35
N PRO A 4 -36.35 11.87 17.99
CA PRO A 4 -35.55 11.09 18.92
C PRO A 4 -34.42 11.97 19.47
N SER A 5 -34.20 11.89 20.79
CA SER A 5 -33.07 12.54 21.44
C SER A 5 -31.80 12.19 20.66
N LEU A 6 -31.08 13.18 20.17
CA LEU A 6 -29.80 12.99 19.48
C LEU A 6 -28.87 12.24 20.44
N SER A 7 -28.66 10.94 20.17
CA SER A 7 -27.67 10.15 20.87
C SER A 7 -26.31 10.82 20.71
N ASP A 8 -25.45 10.69 21.71
CA ASP A 8 -24.09 11.20 21.62
C ASP A 8 -23.40 10.71 20.33
N PRO A 9 -22.57 11.54 19.68
CA PRO A 9 -21.81 11.12 18.51
C PRO A 9 -21.04 9.82 18.76
N ALA A 10 -21.01 8.93 17.78
CA ALA A 10 -20.47 7.57 17.93
C ALA A 10 -19.03 7.50 18.49
N HIS A 11 -18.20 8.50 18.20
CA HIS A 11 -16.80 8.58 18.68
C HIS A 11 -16.67 8.87 20.18
N LYS A 12 -17.74 9.27 20.87
CA LYS A 12 -17.73 9.50 22.33
C LYS A 12 -17.87 8.22 23.15
N TYR A 13 -18.35 7.14 22.53
CA TYR A 13 -18.43 5.84 23.17
C TYR A 13 -17.05 5.15 23.16
N PRO A 14 -16.77 4.23 24.12
CA PRO A 14 -15.46 3.57 24.25
C PRO A 14 -15.17 2.50 23.18
N TRP A 15 -15.72 2.66 21.97
CA TRP A 15 -15.60 1.70 20.87
C TRP A 15 -14.15 1.50 20.42
N SER A 16 -13.30 2.51 20.53
CA SER A 16 -11.88 2.43 20.15
C SER A 16 -11.14 1.34 20.95
N GLY A 17 -11.46 1.19 22.23
CA GLY A 17 -10.88 0.14 23.07
C GLY A 17 -11.29 -1.25 22.62
N ILE A 18 -12.58 -1.45 22.32
CA ILE A 18 -13.13 -2.73 21.86
C ILE A 18 -12.57 -3.11 20.48
N LYS A 19 -12.64 -2.18 19.51
CA LYS A 19 -12.07 -2.37 18.17
C LYS A 19 -10.57 -2.64 18.24
N GLY A 20 -9.86 -1.98 19.15
CA GLY A 20 -8.44 -2.23 19.40
C GLY A 20 -8.15 -3.69 19.76
N GLN A 21 -8.92 -4.27 20.68
CA GLN A 21 -8.79 -5.68 21.07
C GLN A 21 -9.16 -6.62 19.91
N ILE A 22 -10.22 -6.32 19.17
CA ILE A 22 -10.63 -7.10 18.00
C ILE A 22 -9.49 -7.15 16.96
N PHE A 23 -8.87 -6.01 16.65
CA PHE A 23 -7.73 -5.99 15.72
C PHE A 23 -6.52 -6.74 16.24
N THR A 24 -6.23 -6.67 17.54
CA THR A 24 -5.13 -7.44 18.13
C THR A 24 -5.37 -8.95 17.96
N ILE A 25 -6.57 -9.44 18.31
CA ILE A 25 -6.93 -10.85 18.15
C ILE A 25 -6.85 -11.25 16.67
N LEU A 26 -7.47 -10.47 15.78
CA LEU A 26 -7.47 -10.76 14.35
C LEU A 26 -6.04 -10.79 13.77
N ALA A 27 -5.19 -9.83 14.11
CA ALA A 27 -3.80 -9.79 13.67
C ALA A 27 -3.02 -11.02 14.14
N THR A 28 -3.24 -11.48 15.38
CA THR A 28 -2.58 -12.70 15.90
C THR A 28 -3.07 -13.97 15.21
N LEU A 29 -4.36 -14.04 14.85
CA LEU A 29 -4.92 -15.18 14.14
C LEU A 29 -4.45 -15.26 12.68
N LEU A 30 -4.27 -14.10 12.03
CA LEU A 30 -3.79 -14.01 10.65
C LEU A 30 -2.29 -14.27 10.51
N GLN A 31 -1.51 -14.17 11.59
CA GLN A 31 -0.07 -14.39 11.53
C GLN A 31 0.28 -15.80 11.02
N PRO A 32 1.44 -15.95 10.36
CA PRO A 32 1.96 -17.26 9.98
C PRO A 32 2.10 -18.19 11.20
N PRO A 33 1.99 -19.51 11.02
CA PRO A 33 2.25 -20.47 12.08
C PRO A 33 3.63 -20.27 12.73
N PRO A 34 3.81 -20.65 14.01
CA PRO A 34 5.11 -20.54 14.68
C PRO A 34 6.24 -21.16 13.85
N GLY A 35 7.37 -20.44 13.74
CA GLY A 35 8.52 -20.85 12.94
C GLY A 35 8.47 -20.41 11.47
N HIS A 36 7.37 -19.78 11.03
CA HIS A 36 7.25 -19.23 9.68
C HIS A 36 7.13 -17.69 9.73
N SER A 37 7.60 -17.05 8.67
CA SER A 37 7.49 -15.59 8.49
C SER A 37 6.46 -15.21 7.42
N THR A 38 5.99 -16.18 6.63
CA THR A 38 5.06 -16.06 5.49
C THR A 38 4.67 -17.49 5.06
N PRO A 39 3.52 -17.71 4.38
CA PRO A 39 2.40 -16.78 4.20
C PRO A 39 1.56 -16.62 5.48
N GLY A 40 0.60 -15.69 5.46
CA GLY A 40 -0.38 -15.58 6.54
C GLY A 40 -1.23 -16.84 6.70
N ASN A 41 -1.98 -16.93 7.80
CA ASN A 41 -2.77 -18.12 8.12
C ASN A 41 -3.90 -18.35 7.08
N PRO A 42 -3.86 -19.43 6.28
CA PRO A 42 -4.81 -19.64 5.18
C PRO A 42 -6.25 -19.87 5.65
N ASP A 43 -6.46 -20.46 6.82
CA ASP A 43 -7.81 -20.72 7.35
C ASP A 43 -8.52 -19.42 7.71
N VAL A 44 -7.78 -18.49 8.33
CA VAL A 44 -8.31 -17.19 8.75
C VAL A 44 -8.46 -16.27 7.55
N GLN A 45 -7.50 -16.29 6.61
CA GLN A 45 -7.60 -15.57 5.33
C GLN A 45 -8.85 -16.00 4.54
N THR A 46 -9.10 -17.30 4.45
CA THR A 46 -10.28 -17.85 3.76
C THR A 46 -11.58 -17.40 4.44
N GLN A 47 -11.65 -17.44 5.77
CA GLN A 47 -12.80 -16.90 6.52
C GLN A 47 -13.01 -15.41 6.26
N MET A 48 -11.94 -14.62 6.24
CA MET A 48 -12.01 -13.18 5.96
C MET A 48 -12.55 -12.89 4.56
N VAL A 49 -12.16 -13.66 3.55
CA VAL A 49 -12.68 -13.50 2.18
C VAL A 49 -14.14 -13.95 2.11
N ASN A 50 -14.46 -15.14 2.63
CA ASN A 50 -15.81 -15.74 2.54
C ASN A 50 -16.88 -14.94 3.29
N HIS A 51 -16.50 -14.19 4.32
CA HIS A 51 -17.41 -13.37 5.13
C HIS A 51 -17.26 -11.87 4.88
N ASN A 52 -16.71 -11.47 3.73
CA ASN A 52 -16.54 -10.07 3.34
C ASN A 52 -15.78 -9.22 4.38
N GLY A 53 -14.89 -9.82 5.18
CA GLY A 53 -14.19 -9.17 6.29
C GLY A 53 -13.20 -8.07 5.87
N ILE A 54 -12.77 -8.05 4.60
CA ILE A 54 -11.88 -7.00 4.06
C ILE A 54 -12.57 -5.64 4.09
N VAL A 55 -13.87 -5.56 3.73
CA VAL A 55 -14.60 -4.28 3.66
C VAL A 55 -14.74 -3.61 5.04
N PRO A 56 -15.14 -4.32 6.12
CA PRO A 56 -15.11 -3.80 7.48
C PRO A 56 -13.75 -3.27 7.91
N LEU A 57 -12.64 -3.93 7.55
CA LEU A 57 -11.29 -3.45 7.88
C LEU A 57 -11.02 -2.09 7.22
N LEU A 58 -11.33 -1.97 5.93
CA LEU A 58 -11.16 -0.71 5.19
C LEU A 58 -12.08 0.39 5.70
N ASN A 59 -13.31 0.05 6.07
CA ASN A 59 -14.26 0.99 6.65
C ASN A 59 -13.75 1.56 7.99
N CYS A 60 -13.05 0.77 8.80
CA CYS A 60 -12.45 1.29 10.03
C CYS A 60 -11.41 2.38 9.74
N CYS A 61 -10.68 2.33 8.62
CA CYS A 61 -9.77 3.41 8.23
C CYS A 61 -10.50 4.71 7.85
N ALA A 62 -11.76 4.63 7.39
CA ALA A 62 -12.56 5.78 6.99
C ALA A 62 -13.38 6.38 8.16
N TYR A 63 -13.94 5.53 9.03
CA TYR A 63 -14.87 5.96 10.07
C TYR A 63 -14.25 6.08 11.47
N ASP A 64 -13.08 5.48 11.71
CA ASP A 64 -12.36 5.58 12.99
C ASP A 64 -11.16 6.54 12.90
N ASP A 65 -11.29 7.61 12.10
CA ASP A 65 -10.27 8.67 11.94
C ASP A 65 -9.90 9.36 13.26
N HIS A 66 -10.83 9.42 14.23
CA HIS A 66 -10.59 9.91 15.59
C HIS A 66 -9.76 8.96 16.46
N ASN A 67 -9.59 7.69 16.05
CA ASN A 67 -8.75 6.72 16.73
C ASN A 67 -7.37 6.68 16.06
N PRO A 68 -6.32 7.29 16.67
CA PRO A 68 -5.01 7.39 16.04
C PRO A 68 -4.38 6.02 15.75
N PHE A 69 -4.80 4.96 16.46
CA PHE A 69 -4.25 3.62 16.30
C PHE A 69 -5.03 2.75 15.30
N ALA A 70 -6.17 3.20 14.79
CA ALA A 70 -7.02 2.38 13.92
C ALA A 70 -6.29 2.01 12.63
N LYS A 71 -5.71 3.00 11.95
CA LYS A 71 -4.98 2.80 10.68
C LYS A 71 -3.80 1.85 10.84
N GLU A 72 -2.99 2.01 11.89
CA GLU A 72 -1.84 1.16 12.17
C GLU A 72 -2.27 -0.30 12.42
N ARG A 73 -3.32 -0.50 13.22
CA ARG A 73 -3.85 -1.84 13.54
C ARG A 73 -4.46 -2.53 12.32
N VAL A 74 -5.21 -1.80 11.50
CA VAL A 74 -5.75 -2.33 10.24
C VAL A 74 -4.62 -2.69 9.28
N THR A 75 -3.56 -1.87 9.20
CA THR A 75 -2.41 -2.14 8.34
C THR A 75 -1.74 -3.48 8.66
N ILE A 76 -1.59 -3.82 9.96
CA ILE A 76 -1.03 -5.12 10.36
C ILE A 76 -1.94 -6.28 9.94
N CYS A 77 -3.27 -6.13 10.09
CA CYS A 77 -4.23 -7.15 9.64
C CYS A 77 -4.13 -7.34 8.12
N LEU A 78 -4.09 -6.25 7.35
CA LEU A 78 -4.00 -6.30 5.89
C LEU A 78 -2.67 -6.92 5.42
N LYS A 79 -1.55 -6.62 6.09
CA LYS A 79 -0.25 -7.26 5.81
C LYS A 79 -0.42 -8.77 5.74
N TRP A 80 -0.91 -9.38 6.82
CA TRP A 80 -1.02 -10.83 6.92
C TRP A 80 -2.17 -11.41 6.10
N LEU A 81 -3.25 -10.66 5.92
CA LEU A 81 -4.38 -11.08 5.09
C LEU A 81 -4.01 -11.21 3.61
N LEU A 82 -3.14 -10.32 3.13
CA LEU A 82 -2.73 -10.29 1.72
C LEU A 82 -1.47 -11.13 1.45
N ASP A 83 -0.71 -11.48 2.48
CA ASP A 83 0.52 -12.27 2.35
C ASP A 83 0.23 -13.70 1.84
N GLY A 84 0.56 -13.96 0.58
CA GLY A 84 0.33 -15.23 -0.11
C GLY A 84 -1.12 -15.54 -0.48
N CYS A 85 -2.08 -14.63 -0.23
CA CYS A 85 -3.50 -14.88 -0.45
C CYS A 85 -4.01 -14.30 -1.78
N GLU A 86 -4.05 -15.09 -2.84
CA GLU A 86 -4.52 -14.62 -4.17
C GLU A 86 -5.96 -14.11 -4.15
N ALA A 87 -6.87 -14.78 -3.43
CA ALA A 87 -8.27 -14.37 -3.36
C ALA A 87 -8.44 -12.97 -2.75
N ALA A 88 -7.76 -12.70 -1.63
CA ALA A 88 -7.79 -11.38 -0.99
C ALA A 88 -7.11 -10.30 -1.87
N ASN A 89 -6.01 -10.63 -2.54
CA ASN A 89 -5.34 -9.71 -3.47
C ASN A 89 -6.21 -9.37 -4.69
N ASN A 90 -6.89 -10.35 -5.28
CA ASN A 90 -7.79 -10.11 -6.40
C ASN A 90 -8.98 -9.23 -6.00
N PHE A 91 -9.57 -9.46 -4.83
CA PHE A 91 -10.60 -8.58 -4.29
C PHE A 91 -10.10 -7.14 -4.13
N PHE A 92 -8.87 -6.94 -3.65
CA PHE A 92 -8.28 -5.61 -3.49
C PHE A 92 -8.04 -4.92 -4.85
N ARG A 93 -7.56 -5.66 -5.85
CA ARG A 93 -7.38 -5.15 -7.22
C ARG A 93 -8.72 -4.71 -7.83
N GLU A 94 -9.77 -5.50 -7.66
CA GLU A 94 -11.13 -5.16 -8.10
C GLU A 94 -11.66 -3.91 -7.41
N LEU A 95 -11.47 -3.79 -6.09
CA LEU A 95 -11.85 -2.59 -5.34
C LEU A 95 -11.16 -1.33 -5.88
N VAL A 96 -9.85 -1.40 -6.16
CA VAL A 96 -9.10 -0.27 -6.72
C VAL A 96 -9.59 0.09 -8.12
N ASN A 97 -9.94 -0.89 -8.94
CA ASN A 97 -10.47 -0.66 -10.29
C ASN A 97 -11.88 -0.03 -10.28
N LEU A 98 -12.67 -0.31 -9.25
CA LEU A 98 -14.01 0.27 -9.05
C LEU A 98 -13.95 1.68 -8.44
N ALA A 99 -12.86 2.02 -7.74
CA ALA A 99 -12.69 3.36 -7.20
C ALA A 99 -12.57 4.36 -8.36
N PRO A 100 -13.35 5.45 -8.36
CA PRO A 100 -13.21 6.48 -9.39
C PRO A 100 -11.76 6.96 -9.38
N ALA A 101 -11.12 6.90 -10.55
CA ALA A 101 -9.76 7.41 -10.70
C ALA A 101 -9.73 8.83 -10.14
N PRO A 102 -8.74 9.17 -9.27
CA PRO A 102 -8.58 10.55 -8.86
C PRO A 102 -8.53 11.38 -10.13
N ASN A 103 -9.41 12.39 -10.25
CA ASN A 103 -9.57 13.21 -11.45
C ASN A 103 -8.27 14.00 -11.71
N LEU A 104 -7.28 13.32 -12.28
CA LEU A 104 -5.96 13.83 -12.62
C LEU A 104 -5.84 14.10 -14.12
N ARG A 105 -6.94 14.03 -14.89
CA ARG A 105 -6.92 14.32 -16.33
C ARG A 105 -6.70 15.82 -16.54
N PRO A 106 -5.59 16.22 -17.17
CA PRO A 106 -5.42 17.61 -17.56
C PRO A 106 -6.45 17.99 -18.63
N PRO A 107 -7.04 19.20 -18.56
CA PRO A 107 -7.75 19.76 -19.70
C PRO A 107 -6.81 19.81 -20.92
N PRO A 108 -7.31 19.60 -22.14
CA PRO A 108 -6.48 19.75 -23.34
C PRO A 108 -5.89 21.17 -23.38
N GLY A 109 -4.57 21.27 -23.18
CA GLY A 109 -3.82 22.54 -23.21
C GLY A 109 -3.47 23.17 -21.86
N GLY A 110 -3.71 22.51 -20.71
CA GLY A 110 -3.48 23.12 -19.39
C GLY A 110 -2.50 22.37 -18.49
N THR A 111 -1.55 23.09 -17.90
CA THR A 111 -0.77 22.65 -16.73
C THR A 111 -1.75 22.38 -15.58
N THR A 112 -1.85 21.12 -15.14
CA THR A 112 -2.73 20.76 -14.01
C THR A 112 -1.92 20.71 -12.74
N VAL A 113 -2.24 21.59 -11.80
CA VAL A 113 -1.78 21.53 -10.41
C VAL A 113 -2.88 20.83 -9.63
N SER A 114 -2.69 19.56 -9.28
CA SER A 114 -3.61 18.80 -8.46
C SER A 114 -3.24 18.98 -6.98
N THR A 115 -4.19 19.42 -6.15
CA THR A 115 -4.00 19.46 -4.70
C THR A 115 -4.27 18.07 -4.12
N ILE A 116 -3.25 17.45 -3.55
CA ILE A 116 -3.32 16.16 -2.88
C ILE A 116 -3.16 16.40 -1.38
N ARG A 117 -4.10 15.87 -0.59
CA ARG A 117 -3.92 15.74 0.86
C ARG A 117 -3.17 14.43 1.10
N VAL A 118 -1.94 14.54 1.57
CA VAL A 118 -1.13 13.37 1.93
C VAL A 118 -1.29 13.16 3.45
N ASP A 119 -1.49 11.91 3.87
CA ASP A 119 -1.63 11.59 5.29
C ASP A 119 -0.31 11.86 6.02
N GLY A 120 -0.34 12.60 7.14
CA GLY A 120 0.85 12.95 7.93
C GLY A 120 1.54 14.28 7.59
N ILE A 121 1.02 15.06 6.62
CA ILE A 121 1.48 16.43 6.37
C ILE A 121 0.39 17.46 6.70
N GLN A 122 0.77 18.56 7.34
CA GLN A 122 -0.14 19.71 7.49
C GLN A 122 -0.15 20.52 6.20
N GLY A 123 -1.25 20.45 5.45
CA GLY A 123 -1.51 21.28 4.26
C GLY A 123 -1.83 20.49 3.00
N GLU A 124 -2.22 21.20 1.95
CA GLU A 124 -2.51 20.63 0.63
C GLU A 124 -1.24 20.69 -0.25
N VAL A 125 -0.82 19.56 -0.81
CA VAL A 125 0.34 19.47 -1.70
C VAL A 125 -0.09 19.69 -3.13
N LYS A 126 0.45 20.71 -3.77
CA LYS A 126 0.24 21.03 -5.18
C LYS A 126 1.17 20.17 -6.05
N VAL A 127 0.63 19.15 -6.68
CA VAL A 127 1.35 18.28 -7.63
C VAL A 127 1.07 18.73 -9.06
N GLN A 128 2.11 19.17 -9.75
CA GLN A 128 2.04 19.51 -11.17
C GLN A 128 2.39 18.28 -12.01
N VAL A 129 1.41 17.74 -12.74
CA VAL A 129 1.67 16.64 -13.69
C VAL A 129 2.05 17.24 -15.04
N ARG A 130 3.31 17.11 -15.45
CA ARG A 130 3.76 17.46 -16.80
C ARG A 130 3.51 16.26 -17.72
N SER A 131 2.71 16.45 -18.77
CA SER A 131 2.52 15.42 -19.80
C SER A 131 3.83 15.21 -20.57
N ASN A 132 4.18 13.95 -20.87
CA ASN A 132 5.41 13.60 -21.60
C ASN A 132 5.42 14.09 -23.06
N SER A 133 4.33 14.69 -23.53
CA SER A 133 4.13 15.22 -24.89
C SER A 133 4.23 16.75 -24.99
N ALA A 134 4.70 17.44 -23.94
CA ALA A 134 4.90 18.89 -24.03
C ALA A 134 6.14 19.20 -24.88
N PRO A 135 6.04 20.04 -25.94
CA PRO A 135 7.21 20.45 -26.71
C PRO A 135 8.18 21.22 -25.79
N ALA A 136 9.48 20.96 -25.97
CA ALA A 136 10.52 21.76 -25.35
C ALA A 136 10.40 23.18 -25.92
N GLY A 137 10.08 24.16 -25.05
CA GLY A 137 10.04 25.55 -25.45
C GLY A 137 11.45 26.03 -25.82
N ASP A 138 11.56 26.65 -26.99
CA ASP A 138 12.77 27.29 -27.49
C ASP A 138 13.26 28.37 -26.53
N GLY A 139 14.54 28.26 -26.16
CA GLY A 139 15.27 29.22 -25.35
C GLY A 139 16.77 29.08 -25.66
N GLU A 140 17.21 29.94 -26.59
CA GLU A 140 18.56 30.50 -26.82
C GLU A 140 19.85 29.71 -26.44
N GLU A 141 20.72 29.64 -27.45
CA GLU A 141 22.12 29.21 -27.46
C GLU A 141 22.98 29.61 -26.25
N GLY A 142 23.75 28.64 -25.74
CA GLY A 142 24.97 28.96 -24.98
C GLY A 142 25.58 27.81 -24.16
N GLY A 143 26.56 27.11 -24.74
CA GLY A 143 27.66 26.50 -23.97
C GLY A 143 27.50 25.04 -23.55
N GLY A 144 28.43 24.20 -24.02
CA GLY A 144 28.51 22.78 -23.69
C GLY A 144 28.66 22.50 -22.18
N GLY A 145 27.89 21.53 -21.69
CA GLY A 145 27.93 21.07 -20.30
C GLY A 145 27.50 19.60 -20.21
N LYS A 146 28.39 18.78 -19.66
CA LYS A 146 28.23 17.33 -19.48
C LYS A 146 26.93 16.98 -18.76
N GLN A 147 26.30 15.89 -19.20
CA GLN A 147 25.13 15.28 -18.58
C GLN A 147 25.51 14.77 -17.17
N HIS A 148 25.32 15.61 -16.16
CA HIS A 148 25.52 15.23 -14.76
C HIS A 148 24.27 14.50 -14.27
N VAL A 149 24.31 13.16 -14.36
CA VAL A 149 23.33 12.28 -13.72
C VAL A 149 23.56 12.39 -12.22
N HIS A 150 22.66 13.07 -11.51
CA HIS A 150 22.66 13.12 -10.05
C HIS A 150 22.21 11.74 -9.53
N ASP A 151 23.17 10.93 -9.10
CA ASP A 151 22.97 9.64 -8.42
C ASP A 151 23.20 9.82 -6.91
N PRO A 152 22.16 10.12 -6.12
CA PRO A 152 22.32 10.37 -4.68
C PRO A 152 22.65 9.11 -3.86
N TYR A 153 22.71 7.92 -4.47
CA TYR A 153 22.95 6.66 -3.76
C TYR A 153 23.98 5.71 -4.40
N GLY A 154 24.65 6.11 -5.49
CA GLY A 154 25.78 5.36 -6.08
C GLY A 154 25.44 3.95 -6.58
N LEU A 155 24.16 3.68 -6.88
CA LEU A 155 23.70 2.32 -7.19
C LEU A 155 24.11 1.86 -8.59
N ALA A 156 24.31 2.80 -9.53
CA ALA A 156 24.64 2.49 -10.91
C ALA A 156 26.04 1.86 -11.05
N GLU A 157 27.00 2.27 -10.21
CA GLU A 157 28.36 1.74 -10.26
C GLU A 157 28.49 0.34 -9.62
N GLY A 158 27.59 0.01 -8.69
CA GLY A 158 27.52 -1.32 -8.05
C GLY A 158 26.93 -2.40 -8.95
N ALA A 159 25.92 -2.06 -9.76
CA ALA A 159 25.28 -3.01 -10.67
C ALA A 159 26.24 -3.48 -11.79
N ALA A 160 27.13 -2.61 -12.28
CA ALA A 160 28.10 -2.95 -13.32
C ALA A 160 29.18 -3.95 -12.85
N LYS A 161 29.39 -4.09 -11.53
CA LYS A 161 30.41 -4.97 -10.94
C LYS A 161 29.88 -6.35 -10.55
N MET A 162 28.57 -6.59 -10.63
CA MET A 162 27.92 -7.87 -10.29
C MET A 162 27.54 -8.72 -11.51
N ASN A 163 28.34 -8.68 -12.59
CA ASN A 163 28.28 -9.73 -13.61
C ASN A 163 29.00 -10.99 -13.09
N LEU A 164 28.35 -11.69 -12.16
CA LEU A 164 28.81 -12.98 -11.68
C LEU A 164 28.66 -13.98 -12.83
N ARG A 165 29.79 -14.40 -13.40
CA ARG A 165 29.90 -15.55 -14.32
C ARG A 165 29.07 -16.71 -13.77
N SER A 166 27.94 -17.00 -14.40
CA SER A 166 27.23 -18.26 -14.22
C SER A 166 28.07 -19.36 -14.86
N ASN A 167 28.83 -20.08 -14.04
CA ASN A 167 29.40 -21.37 -14.42
C ASN A 167 28.64 -22.43 -13.60
N HIS A 168 27.45 -22.79 -14.06
CA HIS A 168 26.64 -23.83 -13.42
C HIS A 168 26.98 -25.18 -14.07
N SER A 169 27.90 -25.91 -13.44
CA SER A 169 28.01 -27.36 -13.61
C SER A 169 26.86 -28.00 -12.82
N SER A 170 25.92 -28.62 -13.53
CA SER A 170 24.82 -29.39 -12.94
C SER A 170 25.32 -30.74 -12.43
N GLU A 171 25.44 -30.90 -11.11
CA GLU A 171 25.42 -32.24 -10.51
C GLU A 171 24.03 -32.51 -9.93
N PRO A 172 23.44 -33.70 -10.16
CA PRO A 172 22.13 -34.05 -9.65
C PRO A 172 22.17 -34.40 -8.17
N PHE A 173 21.14 -33.96 -7.46
CA PHE A 173 20.82 -34.28 -6.08
C PHE A 173 20.64 -35.80 -5.88
N SER A 174 21.35 -36.39 -4.90
CA SER A 174 21.25 -37.82 -4.54
C SER A 174 20.49 -37.99 -3.22
N GLU A 175 19.76 -39.09 -3.11
CA GLU A 175 18.84 -39.45 -2.01
C GLU A 175 19.55 -39.82 -0.69
N ASP A 176 20.88 -39.74 -0.61
CA ASP A 176 21.69 -40.04 0.57
C ASP A 176 21.89 -38.84 1.52
N ASP A 177 21.37 -37.66 1.19
CA ASP A 177 21.52 -36.42 2.00
C ASP A 177 20.49 -36.32 3.16
N PHE A 178 19.76 -37.41 3.44
CA PHE A 178 18.68 -37.49 4.45
C PHE A 178 18.93 -38.53 5.57
N MET A 179 20.18 -38.90 5.86
CA MET A 179 20.54 -39.64 7.08
C MET A 179 21.45 -38.82 7.99
#